data_AF-A0A350PFH1-F1
#
_entry.id   AF-A0A350PFH1-F1
#
_cell.length_a   1.000
_cell.length_b   1.000
_cell.length_c   1.000
_cell.angle_alpha   90.00
_cell.angle_beta   90.00
_cell.angle_gamma   90.00
#
_symmetry.space_group_name_H-M   'P 1'
#
loop_
_entity.id
_entity.type
_entity.pdbx_description
1 polymer ?
#
loop_
_entity_poly.entity_id
_entity_poly.type
_entity_poly.pdbx_seq_one_letter_code
_entity_poly.pdbx_strand_id
1 'polypeptide(L)' 'MTDDFKKKFCIEVMQYVEESQDSYIDAVLAVSERFGFGPEMGAKFISKPIMEKIKIEGQDINLLPKLSQLPF' A
#
# COMPACT_ATOMS: atom_id res chain seq x y z
N MET A 1 3.60 -16.67 11.01
CA MET A 1 4.24 -15.63 10.18
C MET A 1 4.65 -14.51 11.10
N THR A 2 5.93 -14.13 11.13
CA THR A 2 6.52 -13.27 12.18
C THR A 2 6.26 -11.79 11.97
N ASP A 3 6.07 -11.03 13.04
CA ASP A 3 5.83 -9.58 12.99
C ASP A 3 6.99 -8.80 12.35
N ASP A 4 8.22 -9.32 12.46
CA ASP A 4 9.40 -8.74 11.81
C ASP A 4 9.28 -8.72 10.30
N PHE A 5 8.65 -9.74 9.71
CA PHE A 5 8.42 -9.78 8.28
C PHE A 5 7.46 -8.69 7.83
N LYS A 6 6.35 -8.50 8.56
CA LYS A 6 5.38 -7.43 8.29
C LYS A 6 6.02 -6.04 8.39
N LYS A 7 6.85 -5.84 9.42
CA LYS A 7 7.62 -4.59 9.59
C LYS A 7 8.55 -4.35 8.41
N LYS A 8 9.34 -5.36 8.03
CA LYS A 8 10.25 -5.26 6.89
C LYS A 8 9.50 -4.91 5.60
N PHE A 9 8.39 -5.62 5.33
CA PHE A 9 7.57 -5.34 4.15
C PHE A 9 7.04 -3.90 4.14
N CYS A 10 6.52 -3.40 5.27
CA CYS A 10 6.04 -2.02 5.37
C CYS A 10 7.16 -1.00 5.14
N ILE A 11 8.37 -1.24 5.66
CA ILE A 11 9.53 -0.36 5.46
C ILE A 11 9.89 -0.27 3.98
N GLU A 12 9.98 -1.41 3.29
CA GLU A 12 10.32 -1.46 1.86
C GLU A 12 9.26 -0.74 1.00
N VAL A 13 7.97 -0.86 1.36
CA VAL A 13 6.89 -0.11 0.69
C VAL A 13 7.07 1.40 0.87
N MET A 14 7.35 1.87 2.10
CA MET A 14 7.55 3.30 2.36
C MET A 14 8.79 3.83 1.64
N GLN A 15 9.89 3.08 1.65
CA GLN A 15 11.11 3.43 0.92
C GLN A 15 10.86 3.50 -0.59
N TYR A 16 10.12 2.54 -1.15
CA TYR A 16 9.75 2.59 -2.57
C TYR A 16 9.00 3.88 -2.91
N VAL A 17 7.99 4.27 -2.11
CA VAL A 17 7.23 5.51 -2.32
C VAL A 17 8.14 6.75 -2.25
N GLU A 18 9.06 6.80 -1.28
CA GLU A 18 9.99 7.92 -1.12
C GLU A 18 10.99 8.03 -2.28
N GLU A 19 11.50 6.90 -2.80
CA GLU A 19 12.52 6.87 -3.84
C GLU A 19 11.95 7.07 -5.25
N SER A 20 10.79 6.47 -5.54
CA SER A 20 10.19 6.47 -6.88
C SER A 20 9.26 7.65 -7.14
N GLN A 21 8.76 8.29 -6.07
CA GLN A 21 7.60 9.20 -6.12
C GLN A 21 6.32 8.55 -6.69
N ASP A 22 6.25 7.22 -6.73
CA ASP A 22 5.06 6.47 -7.15
C ASP A 22 4.02 6.38 -6.02
N SER A 23 2.83 5.88 -6.38
CA SER A 23 1.72 5.68 -5.45
C SER A 23 1.97 4.51 -4.47
N TYR A 24 1.25 4.49 -3.35
CA TYR A 24 1.25 3.33 -2.44
C TYR A 24 0.68 2.06 -3.11
N ILE A 25 -0.26 2.20 -4.05
CA ILE A 25 -0.74 1.08 -4.87
C ILE A 25 0.43 0.44 -5.62
N ASP A 26 1.20 1.23 -6.38
CA ASP A 26 2.32 0.74 -7.18
C ASP A 26 3.44 0.17 -6.30
N ALA A 27 3.73 0.85 -5.18
CA ALA A 27 4.72 0.40 -4.22
C ALA A 27 4.40 -0.99 -3.66
N VAL A 28 3.14 -1.26 -3.29
CA VAL A 28 2.75 -2.58 -2.80
C VAL A 28 2.85 -3.65 -3.89
N LEU A 29 2.50 -3.34 -5.14
CA LEU A 29 2.67 -4.27 -6.27
C LEU A 29 4.14 -4.64 -6.46
N ALA A 30 5.00 -3.62 -6.59
CA ALA A 30 6.43 -3.80 -6.84
C ALA A 30 7.13 -4.53 -5.68
N VAL A 31 6.85 -4.17 -4.43
CA VAL A 31 7.47 -4.83 -3.27
C VAL A 31 6.94 -6.26 -3.09
N SER A 32 5.67 -6.53 -3.41
CA SER A 32 5.15 -7.90 -3.39
C SER A 32 5.91 -8.78 -4.38
N GLU A 33 6.09 -8.31 -5.62
CA GLU A 33 6.85 -9.01 -6.64
C GLU A 33 8.32 -9.24 -6.21
N ARG A 34 8.98 -8.23 -5.63
CA ARG A 34 10.36 -8.35 -5.09
C ARG A 34 10.49 -9.42 -4.00
N PHE A 35 9.45 -9.61 -3.21
CA PHE A 35 9.41 -10.64 -2.16
C PHE A 35 8.96 -12.02 -2.68
N GLY A 36 8.66 -12.13 -3.97
CA GLY A 36 8.31 -13.39 -4.64
C GLY A 36 6.86 -13.84 -4.42
N PHE A 37 5.95 -12.91 -4.13
CA PHE A 37 4.53 -13.21 -3.97
C PHE A 37 3.62 -12.19 -4.66
N GLY A 38 2.34 -12.53 -4.80
CA GLY A 38 1.34 -11.65 -5.39
C GLY A 38 0.78 -10.60 -4.42
N PRO A 39 0.15 -9.54 -4.93
CA PRO A 39 -0.38 -8.45 -4.13
C PRO A 39 -1.47 -8.88 -3.14
N GLU A 40 -2.17 -9.98 -3.39
CA GLU A 40 -3.10 -10.60 -2.45
C GLU A 40 -2.44 -11.03 -1.13
N MET A 41 -1.16 -11.39 -1.19
CA MET A 41 -0.37 -11.71 -0.01
C MET A 41 0.21 -10.44 0.61
N GLY A 42 0.71 -9.50 -0.20
CA GLY A 42 1.19 -8.18 0.26
C GLY A 42 0.13 -7.41 1.07
N ALA A 43 -1.12 -7.47 0.64
CA ALA A 43 -2.26 -6.85 1.34
C ALA A 43 -2.46 -7.37 2.78
N LYS A 44 -1.95 -8.57 3.13
CA LYS A 44 -2.00 -9.12 4.49
C LYS A 44 -0.87 -8.62 5.39
N PHE A 45 0.13 -7.94 4.83
CA PHE A 45 1.32 -7.47 5.55
C PHE A 45 1.37 -5.97 5.75
N ILE A 46 0.63 -5.21 4.94
CA ILE A 46 0.56 -3.76 5.09
C ILE A 46 -0.08 -3.36 6.41
N SER A 47 0.40 -2.25 6.96
CA SER A 47 -0.17 -1.61 8.14
C SER A 47 -1.47 -0.88 7.80
N LYS A 48 -2.30 -0.60 8.81
CA LYS A 48 -3.55 0.18 8.65
C LYS A 48 -3.31 1.56 7.98
N PRO A 49 -2.24 2.32 8.34
CA PRO A 49 -1.94 3.57 7.64
C PRO A 49 -1.69 3.42 6.14
N ILE A 50 -0.90 2.41 5.72
CA ILE A 50 -0.63 2.14 4.30
C ILE A 50 -1.92 1.76 3.58
N MET A 51 -2.75 0.92 4.19
CA MET A 51 -4.06 0.54 3.64
C MET A 51 -4.97 1.75 3.43
N GLU A 52 -4.98 2.72 4.36
CA GLU A 52 -5.78 3.93 4.20
C GLU A 52 -5.26 4.82 3.07
N LYS A 53 -3.93 4.92 2.89
CA LYS A 53 -3.33 5.64 1.74
C LYS A 53 -3.74 5.03 0.41
N ILE A 54 -3.63 3.71 0.28
CA ILE A 54 -4.06 2.94 -0.91
C ILE A 54 -5.55 3.17 -1.19
N LYS A 55 -6.37 3.20 -0.15
CA LYS A 55 -7.81 3.45 -0.30
C LYS A 55 -8.10 4.85 -0.85
N ILE A 56 -7.41 5.87 -0.32
CA ILE A 56 -7.52 7.25 -0.81
C ILE A 56 -7.08 7.31 -2.28
N GLU A 57 -5.93 6.74 -2.63
CA GLU A 57 -5.43 6.70 -4.00
C GLU A 57 -6.43 6.02 -4.94
N GLY A 58 -6.99 4.88 -4.52
CA GLY A 58 -8.03 4.17 -5.28
C GLY A 58 -9.28 5.01 -5.50
N GLN A 59 -9.64 5.88 -4.57
CA GLN A 59 -10.77 6.82 -4.73
C GLN A 59 -10.42 7.96 -5.68
N ASP A 60 -9.19 8.47 -5.61
CA ASP A 60 -8.73 9.58 -6.45
C ASP A 60 -8.69 9.19 -7.93
N ILE A 61 -8.30 7.94 -8.23
CA ILE A 61 -8.28 7.39 -9.60
C ILE A 61 -9.62 6.75 -10.03
N ASN A 62 -10.68 6.88 -9.22
CA ASN A 62 -12.01 6.28 -9.45
C ASN A 62 -12.03 4.74 -9.54
N LEU A 63 -11.04 4.05 -8.97
CA LEU A 63 -11.04 2.60 -8.81
C LEU A 63 -11.96 2.15 -7.67
N LEU A 64 -12.08 2.98 -6.63
CA LEU A 64 -12.97 2.77 -5.49
C LEU A 64 -14.03 3.89 -5.44
N PRO A 65 -15.24 3.60 -4.91
CA PRO A 65 -16.24 4.63 -4.67
C PRO A 65 -15.67 5.72 -3.76
N LYS A 66 -15.82 6.98 -4.17
CA LYS A 66 -15.52 8.13 -3.31
C LYS A 66 -16.45 8.07 -2.11
N LEU A 67 -15.89 7.89 -0.92
CA LEU A 67 -16.63 8.12 0.30
C LEU A 67 -16.91 9.62 0.34
N SER A 68 -18.15 9.99 0.62
CA SER A 68 -18.54 11.38 0.86
C SER A 68 -17.63 11.95 1.95
N GLN A 69 -16.63 12.74 1.55
CA GLN A 69 -15.84 13.51 2.51
C GLN A 69 -16.76 14.60 3.03
N LEU A 70 -16.90 14.68 4.36
CA LEU A 70 -17.64 15.77 4.98
C LEU A 70 -16.94 17.08 4.57
N PRO A 71 -17.67 18.07 4.04
CA PRO A 71 -17.10 19.40 3.85
C PRO A 71 -16.67 19.94 5.22
N PHE A 72 -15.43 20.41 5.31
CA PHE A 72 -14.89 21.09 6.48
C PHE A 72 -15.62 22.41 6.74
#